data_AF-T0YJE6-F1
#
_entry.id   AF-T0YJE6-F1
#
_cell.length_a   1.000
_cell.length_b   1.000
_cell.length_c   1.000
_cell.angle_alpha   90.00
_cell.angle_beta   90.00
_cell.angle_gamma   90.00
#
_symmetry.space_group_name_H-M   'P 1'
#
loop_
_entity.id
_entity.type
_entity.pdbx_description
1 polymer ?
#
loop_
_entity_poly.entity_id
_entity_poly.type
_entity_poly.pdbx_seq_one_letter_code
_entity_poly.pdbx_strand_id
1 'polypeptide(L)'
;EGQHGSIKIGLFEYINYLKGGKSSKKIAKIKSKVSKRAPWGPRMDVGGDRAVEYTLWAAFTFLHIIPLYVILVVIFVHSFADAAMAARGTSSNIKTRFGRIVYSSNLSRAWANIIKFLGFGYLILMYTLGYPALFGYILVALLVSTITIRGASEIYESITSM
;
A
#
# COMPACT_ATOMS: atom_id res chain seq x y z
N GLU A 1 12.11 9.30 -36.22
CA GLU A 1 11.61 10.24 -35.19
C GLU A 1 10.26 9.77 -34.66
N GLY A 2 10.22 9.22 -33.45
CA GLY A 2 8.99 8.76 -32.81
C GLY A 2 8.66 9.66 -31.63
N GLN A 3 7.63 10.49 -31.75
CA GLN A 3 7.21 11.46 -30.75
C GLN A 3 6.96 10.82 -29.37
N HIS A 4 7.95 10.93 -28.48
CA HIS A 4 7.83 10.69 -27.05
C HIS A 4 7.03 11.85 -26.41
N GLY A 5 5.72 11.86 -26.66
CA GLY A 5 4.80 12.72 -25.91
C GLY A 5 4.70 12.21 -24.47
N SER A 6 5.57 12.69 -23.58
CA SER A 6 5.42 12.50 -22.14
C SER A 6 4.06 13.07 -21.72
N ILE A 7 3.09 12.20 -21.45
CA ILE A 7 1.78 12.61 -20.97
C ILE A 7 1.97 13.07 -19.52
N LYS A 8 2.30 14.35 -19.36
CA LYS A 8 2.42 14.99 -18.04
C LYS A 8 1.01 15.24 -17.50
N ILE A 9 0.57 14.38 -16.61
CA ILE A 9 -0.65 14.61 -15.82
C ILE A 9 -0.25 15.52 -14.66
N GLY A 10 -0.84 16.71 -14.58
CA GLY A 10 -0.59 17.61 -13.46
C GLY A 10 -1.17 17.06 -12.14
N LEU A 11 -0.49 17.31 -11.02
CA LEU A 11 -0.95 16.89 -9.68
C LEU A 11 -2.40 17.30 -9.40
N PHE A 12 -2.78 18.52 -9.81
CA PHE A 12 -4.14 19.04 -9.70
C PHE A 12 -5.17 18.29 -10.55
N GLU A 13 -4.81 17.84 -11.76
CA GLU A 13 -5.69 17.02 -12.60
C GLU A 13 -5.91 15.62 -12.01
N TYR A 14 -4.88 15.06 -11.37
CA TYR A 14 -4.97 13.79 -10.66
C TYR A 14 -5.83 13.88 -9.39
N ILE A 15 -5.69 14.97 -8.62
CA ILE A 15 -6.54 15.24 -7.44
C ILE A 15 -8.00 15.45 -7.86
N ASN A 16 -8.27 16.18 -8.94
CA ASN A 16 -9.62 16.36 -9.48
C ASN A 16 -10.23 15.06 -10.03
N TYR A 17 -9.39 14.14 -10.52
CA TYR A 17 -9.82 12.79 -10.87
C TYR A 17 -10.22 11.97 -9.65
N LEU A 18 -9.43 11.99 -8.58
CA LEU A 18 -9.74 11.30 -7.33
C LEU A 18 -11.06 11.80 -6.70
N LYS A 19 -11.42 13.06 -6.92
CA LYS A 19 -12.69 13.67 -6.48
C LYS A 19 -13.89 13.43 -7.41
N GLY A 20 -13.74 12.68 -8.50
CA GLY A 20 -14.84 12.32 -9.40
C GLY A 20 -15.21 13.35 -10.48
N GLY A 21 -14.31 14.31 -10.78
CA GLY A 21 -14.55 15.35 -11.80
C GLY A 21 -14.51 14.86 -13.26
N LYS A 22 -14.95 15.73 -14.19
CA LYS A 22 -15.05 15.49 -15.66
C LYS A 22 -13.74 14.99 -16.34
N SER A 23 -12.57 15.16 -15.73
CA SER A 23 -11.27 14.63 -16.21
C SER A 23 -11.13 13.10 -16.10
N SER A 24 -12.08 12.41 -15.46
CA SER A 24 -12.05 10.96 -15.22
C SER A 24 -11.95 10.10 -16.47
N LYS A 25 -12.61 10.49 -17.57
CA LYS A 25 -12.57 9.70 -18.82
C LYS A 25 -11.21 9.74 -19.52
N LYS A 26 -10.45 10.84 -19.40
CA LYS A 26 -9.14 11.02 -20.05
C LYS A 26 -8.07 10.21 -19.33
N ILE A 27 -8.04 10.29 -17.99
CA ILE A 27 -7.11 9.52 -17.14
C ILE A 27 -7.43 8.02 -17.18
N ALA A 28 -8.70 7.62 -17.25
CA ALA A 28 -9.10 6.22 -17.44
C ALA A 28 -8.62 5.65 -18.79
N LYS A 29 -8.72 6.41 -19.90
CA LYS A 29 -8.20 6.00 -21.21
C LYS A 29 -6.67 5.89 -21.23
N ILE A 30 -5.96 6.75 -20.51
CA ILE A 30 -4.49 6.68 -20.39
C ILE A 30 -4.11 5.45 -19.57
N LYS A 31 -4.75 5.22 -18.42
CA LYS A 31 -4.51 4.07 -17.56
C LYS A 31 -4.77 2.74 -18.29
N SER A 32 -5.81 2.67 -19.12
CA SER A 32 -6.09 1.47 -19.93
C SER A 32 -5.06 1.26 -21.06
N LYS A 33 -4.59 2.33 -21.72
CA LYS A 33 -3.50 2.25 -22.70
C LYS A 33 -2.19 1.79 -22.07
N VAL A 34 -1.85 2.27 -20.89
CA VAL A 34 -0.65 1.86 -20.13
C VAL A 34 -0.77 0.42 -19.66
N SER A 35 -1.92 0.04 -19.09
CA SER A 35 -2.18 -1.33 -18.63
C SER A 35 -2.10 -2.37 -19.75
N LYS A 36 -2.44 -2.01 -21.00
CA LYS A 36 -2.26 -2.89 -22.17
C LYS A 36 -0.81 -3.05 -22.61
N ARG A 37 0.04 -2.04 -22.38
CA ARG A 37 1.47 -2.09 -22.74
C ARG A 37 2.33 -2.75 -21.65
N ALA A 38 1.94 -2.65 -20.39
CA ALA A 38 2.67 -3.18 -19.25
C ALA A 38 1.73 -3.99 -18.32
N PRO A 39 1.34 -5.22 -18.70
CA PRO A 39 0.43 -6.04 -17.91
C PRO A 39 1.01 -6.43 -16.54
N TRP A 40 2.34 -6.50 -16.43
CA TRP A 40 3.05 -6.85 -15.20
C TRP A 40 3.35 -5.66 -14.28
N GLY A 41 3.19 -4.42 -14.78
CA GLY A 41 3.54 -3.21 -14.04
C GLY A 41 2.90 -3.14 -12.64
N PRO A 42 1.57 -3.31 -12.51
CA PRO A 42 0.92 -3.28 -11.20
C PRO A 42 1.35 -4.41 -10.24
N ARG A 43 1.76 -5.57 -10.76
CA ARG A 43 2.25 -6.69 -9.92
C ARG A 43 3.66 -6.43 -9.42
N MET A 44 4.51 -5.85 -10.27
CA MET A 44 5.87 -5.45 -9.91
C MET A 44 5.88 -4.29 -8.90
N ASP A 45 4.96 -3.34 -9.02
CA ASP A 45 4.78 -2.24 -8.07
C ASP A 45 4.50 -2.76 -6.66
N VAL A 46 3.53 -3.67 -6.53
CA VAL A 46 3.22 -4.33 -5.25
C VAL A 46 4.41 -5.14 -4.73
N GLY A 47 5.08 -5.92 -5.58
CA GLY A 47 6.26 -6.69 -5.19
C GLY A 47 7.42 -5.82 -4.69
N GLY A 48 7.68 -4.71 -5.37
CA GLY A 48 8.67 -3.71 -4.98
C GLY A 48 8.32 -3.06 -3.64
N ASP A 49 7.06 -2.65 -3.45
CA ASP A 49 6.57 -2.10 -2.19
C ASP A 49 6.76 -3.06 -1.00
N ARG A 50 6.51 -4.36 -1.22
CA ARG A 50 6.76 -5.41 -0.21
C ARG A 50 8.25 -5.57 0.08
N ALA A 51 9.09 -5.60 -0.94
CA ALA A 51 10.53 -5.77 -0.79
C ALA A 51 11.16 -4.63 0.01
N VAL A 52 10.83 -3.38 -0.32
CA VAL A 52 11.30 -2.20 0.41
C VAL A 52 10.83 -2.24 1.86
N GLU A 53 9.56 -2.57 2.08
CA GLU A 53 8.99 -2.67 3.42
C GLU A 53 9.69 -3.75 4.27
N TYR A 54 9.88 -4.97 3.75
CA TYR A 54 10.58 -6.03 4.47
C TYR A 54 12.04 -5.70 4.74
N THR A 55 12.71 -5.02 3.80
CA THR A 55 14.08 -4.57 4.00
C THR A 55 14.17 -3.60 5.17
N LEU A 56 13.24 -2.64 5.27
CA LEU A 56 13.19 -1.69 6.38
C LEU A 56 12.87 -2.38 7.71
N TRP A 57 11.87 -3.26 7.76
CA TRP A 57 11.57 -4.03 8.96
C TRP A 57 12.78 -4.87 9.42
N ALA A 58 13.46 -5.54 8.49
CA ALA A 58 14.63 -6.36 8.80
C ALA A 58 15.79 -5.49 9.31
N ALA A 59 16.04 -4.34 8.68
CA ALA A 59 17.06 -3.40 9.12
C ALA A 59 16.79 -2.89 10.54
N PHE A 60 15.57 -2.44 10.85
CA PHE A 60 15.24 -1.96 12.20
C PHE A 60 15.18 -3.08 13.25
N THR A 61 14.92 -4.32 12.83
CA THR A 61 15.04 -5.49 13.70
C THR A 61 16.50 -5.79 14.02
N PHE A 62 17.38 -5.77 13.01
CA PHE A 62 18.82 -5.96 13.18
C PHE A 62 19.45 -4.88 14.07
N LEU A 63 18.96 -3.64 13.96
CA LEU A 63 19.35 -2.52 14.82
C LEU A 63 18.73 -2.59 16.24
N HIS A 64 18.00 -3.64 16.58
CA HIS A 64 17.32 -3.83 17.87
C HIS A 64 16.31 -2.72 18.23
N ILE A 65 15.84 -1.96 17.24
CA ILE A 65 14.79 -0.94 17.42
C ILE A 65 13.42 -1.61 17.45
N ILE A 66 13.21 -2.61 16.59
CA ILE A 66 11.93 -3.29 16.45
C ILE A 66 12.11 -4.75 16.87
N PRO A 67 11.24 -5.30 17.74
CA PRO A 67 11.28 -6.71 18.08
C PRO A 67 11.01 -7.62 16.88
N LEU A 68 11.69 -8.77 16.82
CA LEU A 68 11.55 -9.75 15.74
C LEU A 68 10.10 -10.20 15.49
N TYR A 69 9.26 -10.29 16.52
CA TYR A 69 7.87 -10.73 16.33
C TYR A 69 7.07 -9.77 15.43
N VAL A 70 7.45 -8.49 15.36
CA VAL A 70 6.74 -7.50 14.53
C VAL A 70 6.89 -7.83 13.05
N ILE A 71 8.11 -8.08 12.58
CA ILE A 71 8.35 -8.46 11.17
C ILE A 71 7.66 -9.79 10.84
N LEU A 72 7.64 -10.75 11.77
CA LEU A 72 6.94 -12.02 11.58
C LEU A 72 5.42 -11.83 11.39
N VAL A 73 4.80 -10.97 12.21
CA VAL A 73 3.38 -10.62 12.06
C VAL A 73 3.12 -9.96 10.71
N VAL A 74 3.95 -9.00 10.29
CA VAL A 74 3.79 -8.33 9.00
C VAL A 74 3.90 -9.32 7.83
N ILE A 75 4.91 -10.18 7.83
CA ILE A 75 5.10 -11.21 6.79
C ILE A 75 3.91 -12.16 6.75
N PHE A 76 3.45 -12.63 7.92
CA PHE A 76 2.31 -13.54 8.02
C PHE A 76 1.05 -12.92 7.41
N VAL A 77 0.69 -11.71 7.86
CA VAL A 77 -0.50 -11.00 7.39
C VAL A 77 -0.46 -10.77 5.88
N HIS A 78 0.68 -10.32 5.34
CA HIS A 78 0.83 -10.11 3.90
C HIS A 78 0.74 -11.41 3.11
N SER A 79 1.40 -12.47 3.56
CA SER A 79 1.41 -13.76 2.87
C SER A 79 0.00 -14.36 2.79
N PHE A 80 -0.76 -14.30 3.88
CA PHE A 80 -2.14 -14.76 3.90
C PHE A 80 -3.06 -13.89 3.04
N ALA A 81 -2.93 -12.57 3.10
CA ALA A 81 -3.71 -11.66 2.26
C ALA A 81 -3.43 -11.87 0.77
N ASP A 82 -2.16 -12.03 0.38
CA ASP A 82 -1.75 -12.25 -1.00
C ASP A 82 -2.22 -13.63 -1.50
N ALA A 83 -2.11 -14.69 -0.68
CA ALA A 83 -2.64 -16.01 -0.99
C ALA A 83 -4.18 -15.99 -1.14
N ALA A 84 -4.87 -15.30 -0.24
CA ALA A 84 -6.32 -15.12 -0.29
C ALA A 84 -6.77 -14.35 -1.54
N MET A 85 -6.00 -13.37 -2.00
CA MET A 85 -6.25 -12.67 -3.27
C MET A 85 -5.96 -13.56 -4.49
N ALA A 86 -4.87 -14.33 -4.45
CA ALA A 86 -4.50 -15.24 -5.54
C ALA A 86 -5.56 -16.32 -5.76
N ALA A 87 -6.12 -16.88 -4.68
CA ALA A 87 -7.20 -17.87 -4.74
C ALA A 87 -8.47 -17.36 -5.46
N ARG A 88 -8.73 -16.04 -5.44
CA ARG A 88 -9.93 -15.45 -6.07
C ARG A 88 -9.77 -15.10 -7.55
N GLY A 89 -8.56 -15.16 -8.10
CA GLY A 89 -8.29 -14.84 -9.52
C GLY A 89 -8.50 -13.38 -9.94
N THR A 90 -9.24 -12.55 -9.20
CA THR A 90 -9.38 -11.10 -9.43
C THR A 90 -9.73 -10.31 -8.14
N SER A 91 -9.07 -9.17 -7.94
CA SER A 91 -9.28 -8.20 -6.83
C SER A 91 -10.59 -7.37 -6.94
N SER A 92 -11.40 -7.57 -7.99
CA SER A 92 -12.36 -6.55 -8.45
C SER A 92 -13.70 -6.49 -7.73
N ASN A 93 -14.05 -7.46 -6.88
CA ASN A 93 -15.36 -7.46 -6.20
C ASN A 93 -15.24 -7.61 -4.69
N ILE A 94 -14.83 -6.51 -4.04
CA ILE A 94 -15.09 -6.24 -2.63
C ILE A 94 -16.60 -6.01 -2.46
N LYS A 95 -17.31 -7.00 -1.91
CA LYS A 95 -18.78 -7.03 -1.79
C LYS A 95 -19.29 -6.38 -0.49
N THR A 96 -18.49 -6.37 0.58
CA THR A 96 -18.90 -5.87 1.90
C THR A 96 -18.82 -4.35 2.02
N ARG A 97 -19.88 -3.71 2.55
CA ARG A 97 -19.92 -2.25 2.80
C ARG A 97 -18.74 -1.79 3.68
N PHE A 98 -18.36 -2.61 4.66
CA PHE A 98 -17.28 -2.30 5.58
C PHE A 98 -15.92 -2.27 4.87
N GLY A 99 -15.57 -3.31 4.11
CA GLY A 99 -14.31 -3.31 3.36
C GLY A 99 -14.30 -2.35 2.16
N ARG A 100 -15.47 -1.98 1.61
CA ARG A 100 -15.55 -0.90 0.61
C ARG A 100 -15.19 0.47 1.21
N ILE A 101 -15.71 0.79 2.40
CA ILE A 101 -15.46 2.07 3.07
C ILE A 101 -14.04 2.13 3.62
N VAL A 102 -13.58 1.04 4.26
CA VAL A 102 -12.26 1.00 4.89
C VAL A 102 -11.14 0.76 3.87
N TYR A 103 -11.38 0.10 2.71
CA TYR A 103 -10.29 -0.36 1.81
C TYR A 103 -10.44 -0.05 0.31
N SER A 104 -11.65 0.03 -0.26
CA SER A 104 -11.77 0.25 -1.71
C SER A 104 -11.55 1.70 -2.14
N SER A 105 -11.48 2.63 -1.19
CA SER A 105 -11.22 4.03 -1.49
C SER A 105 -9.73 4.22 -1.75
N ASN A 106 -9.39 4.95 -2.82
CA ASN A 106 -8.00 5.39 -3.07
C ASN A 106 -7.41 6.12 -1.85
N LEU A 107 -8.27 6.68 -1.00
CA LEU A 107 -7.93 7.35 0.24
C LEU A 107 -7.30 6.39 1.27
N SER A 108 -7.83 5.18 1.45
CA SER A 108 -7.27 4.18 2.36
C SER A 108 -5.85 3.75 1.96
N ARG A 109 -5.63 3.56 0.65
CA ARG A 109 -4.31 3.25 0.10
C ARG A 109 -3.32 4.39 0.30
N ALA A 110 -3.75 5.62 0.05
CA ALA A 110 -2.94 6.79 0.29
C ALA A 110 -2.59 6.94 1.78
N TRP A 111 -3.56 6.71 2.67
CA TRP A 111 -3.37 6.77 4.12
C TRP A 111 -2.33 5.75 4.62
N ALA A 112 -2.41 4.49 4.16
CA ALA A 112 -1.43 3.47 4.50
C ALA A 112 -0.02 3.84 4.05
N ASN A 113 0.13 4.41 2.85
CA ASN A 113 1.42 4.86 2.33
C ASN A 113 1.97 6.06 3.12
N ILE A 114 1.12 6.98 3.55
CA ILE A 114 1.50 8.12 4.40
C ILE A 114 2.01 7.62 5.76
N ILE A 115 1.26 6.74 6.44
CA ILE A 115 1.68 6.18 7.73
C ILE A 115 3.00 5.42 7.58
N LYS A 116 3.17 4.64 6.50
CA LYS A 116 4.42 3.93 6.23
C LYS A 116 5.60 4.88 6.06
N PHE A 117 5.42 5.92 5.24
CA PHE A 117 6.44 6.93 5.02
C PHE A 117 6.83 7.65 6.32
N LEU A 118 5.83 8.08 7.10
CA LEU A 118 6.06 8.73 8.39
C LEU A 118 6.69 7.79 9.41
N GLY A 119 6.24 6.54 9.48
CA GLY A 119 6.75 5.55 10.44
C GLY A 119 8.21 5.21 10.18
N PHE A 120 8.55 4.75 8.98
CA PHE A 120 9.94 4.43 8.65
C PHE A 120 10.83 5.68 8.61
N GLY A 121 10.33 6.80 8.09
CA GLY A 121 11.06 8.06 8.12
C GLY A 121 11.40 8.51 9.55
N TYR A 122 10.44 8.40 10.47
CA TYR A 122 10.68 8.72 11.88
C TYR A 122 11.66 7.75 12.54
N LEU A 123 11.59 6.45 12.23
CA LEU A 123 12.56 5.47 12.75
C LEU A 123 13.98 5.75 12.27
N ILE A 124 14.15 6.23 11.03
CA ILE A 124 15.45 6.72 10.56
C ILE A 124 15.91 7.91 11.42
N LEU A 125 15.07 8.93 11.61
CA LEU A 125 15.41 10.10 12.44
C LEU A 125 15.68 9.72 13.91
N MET A 126 14.95 8.76 14.45
CA MET A 126 15.14 8.22 15.78
C MET A 126 16.52 7.58 15.92
N TYR A 127 16.93 6.79 14.93
CA TYR A 127 18.23 6.11 14.94
C TYR A 127 19.40 7.06 14.66
N THR A 128 19.27 8.00 13.72
CA THR A 128 20.38 8.85 13.28
C THR A 128 20.53 10.14 14.08
N LEU A 129 19.41 10.75 14.51
CA LEU A 129 19.38 12.04 15.21
C LEU A 129 18.90 11.93 16.66
N GLY A 130 18.63 10.72 17.16
CA GLY A 130 18.22 10.51 18.55
C GLY A 130 16.85 11.09 18.90
N TYR A 131 15.92 11.12 17.93
CA TYR A 131 14.55 11.59 18.19
C TYR A 131 13.84 10.72 19.24
N PRO A 132 12.82 11.26 19.97
CA PRO A 132 12.20 10.52 21.07
C PRO A 132 11.56 9.20 20.63
N ALA A 133 12.01 8.10 21.23
CA ALA A 133 11.59 6.75 20.85
C ALA A 133 10.09 6.49 21.00
N LEU A 134 9.42 7.19 21.93
CA LEU A 134 7.98 7.05 22.17
C LEU A 134 7.15 7.29 20.90
N PHE A 135 7.45 8.35 20.14
CA PHE A 135 6.73 8.64 18.90
C PHE A 135 7.03 7.61 17.81
N GLY A 136 8.26 7.09 17.76
CA GLY A 136 8.64 6.00 16.87
C GLY A 136 7.82 4.75 17.14
N TYR A 137 7.69 4.34 18.40
CA TYR A 137 6.88 3.18 18.78
C TYR A 137 5.38 3.38 18.55
N ILE A 138 4.86 4.58 18.77
CA ILE A 138 3.46 4.90 18.43
C ILE A 138 3.24 4.76 16.91
N LEU A 139 4.15 5.27 16.10
CA LEU A 139 4.06 5.15 14.64
C LEU A 139 4.20 3.70 14.18
N VAL A 140 5.08 2.91 14.79
CA VAL A 140 5.20 1.46 14.54
C VAL A 140 3.89 0.76 14.89
N ALA A 141 3.29 1.04 16.05
CA ALA A 141 2.03 0.45 16.46
C ALA A 141 0.90 0.80 15.47
N LEU A 142 0.82 2.06 15.03
CA LEU A 142 -0.14 2.51 14.02
C LEU A 142 0.09 1.81 12.67
N LEU A 143 1.34 1.67 12.24
CA LEU A 143 1.71 1.00 10.99
C LEU A 143 1.30 -0.48 11.03
N VAL A 144 1.69 -1.20 12.07
CA VAL A 144 1.37 -2.63 12.25
C VAL A 144 -0.14 -2.83 12.35
N SER A 145 -0.85 -1.96 13.07
CA SER A 145 -2.32 -2.00 13.15
C SER A 145 -2.95 -1.81 11.78
N THR A 146 -2.48 -0.82 11.00
CA THR A 146 -2.98 -0.57 9.66
C THR A 146 -2.77 -1.76 8.73
N ILE A 147 -1.58 -2.39 8.79
CA ILE A 147 -1.25 -3.60 8.03
C ILE A 147 -2.16 -4.76 8.44
N THR A 148 -2.30 -5.00 9.75
CA THR A 148 -3.05 -6.13 10.30
C THR A 148 -4.54 -6.04 10.00
N ILE A 149 -5.16 -4.89 10.28
CA ILE A 149 -6.58 -4.68 9.99
C ILE A 149 -6.82 -4.83 8.48
N ARG A 150 -5.90 -4.33 7.64
CA ARG A 150 -5.98 -4.46 6.19
C ARG A 150 -5.91 -5.90 5.72
N GLY A 151 -4.87 -6.63 6.11
CA GLY A 151 -4.74 -8.02 5.69
C GLY A 151 -5.87 -8.88 6.24
N ALA A 152 -6.29 -8.68 7.50
CA ALA A 152 -7.44 -9.38 8.07
C ALA A 152 -8.73 -9.13 7.27
N SER A 153 -8.94 -7.90 6.81
CA SER A 153 -10.10 -7.57 5.98
C SER A 153 -10.02 -8.18 4.59
N GLU A 154 -8.85 -8.14 3.95
CA GLU A 154 -8.63 -8.80 2.65
C GLU A 154 -8.85 -10.32 2.74
N ILE A 155 -8.40 -10.95 3.83
CA ILE A 155 -8.61 -12.38 4.12
C ILE A 155 -10.09 -12.66 4.40
N TYR A 156 -10.74 -11.89 5.28
CA TYR A 156 -12.14 -12.06 5.64
C TYR A 156 -13.05 -11.95 4.42
N GLU A 157 -12.81 -10.96 3.57
CA GLU A 157 -13.56 -10.83 2.33
C GLU A 157 -13.31 -12.00 1.41
N SER A 158 -12.08 -12.53 1.37
CA SER A 158 -11.79 -13.68 0.52
C SER A 158 -12.59 -14.92 0.94
N ILE A 159 -12.65 -15.19 2.25
CA ILE A 159 -13.39 -16.33 2.81
C ILE A 159 -14.90 -16.15 2.66
N THR A 160 -15.44 -14.95 2.92
CA THR A 160 -16.90 -14.70 2.94
C THR A 160 -17.50 -14.56 1.54
N SER A 161 -16.67 -14.36 0.50
CA SER A 161 -17.13 -14.17 -0.88
C SER A 161 -16.77 -15.31 -1.83
N MET A 162 -16.11 -16.37 -1.31
CA MET A 162 -16.15 -17.72 -1.87
C MET A 162 -17.54 -18.33 -1.70
#